data_AF-A0A3A9VBP9-F1
#
_entry.id   AF-A0A3A9VBP9-F1
#
_cell.length_a   1.000
_cell.length_b   1.000
_cell.length_c   1.000
_cell.angle_alpha   90.00
_cell.angle_beta   90.00
_cell.angle_gamma   90.00
#
_symmetry.space_group_name_H-M   'P 1'
#
loop_
_entity.id
_entity.type
_entity.pdbx_description
1 polymer ?
#
loop_
_entity_poly.entity_id
_entity_poly.type
_entity_poly.pdbx_seq_one_letter_code
_entity_poly.pdbx_strand_id
1 'polypeptide(L)'
;MEILLIILVPLILWISSIYMLSDWNKFKSFFVTNGILIIAYVLFLICGKSIWEHDEYGLGFLFRLAVSLLVHVLIVFVFAIIKNRQLKK
;
A
#
# COMPACT_ATOMS: atom_id res chain seq x y z
N MET A 1 6.05 12.39 -17.30
CA MET A 1 5.75 13.23 -16.12
C MET A 1 4.67 12.58 -15.25
N GLU A 2 3.58 12.07 -15.84
CA GLU A 2 2.48 11.42 -15.10
C GLU A 2 2.88 10.12 -14.39
N ILE A 3 3.67 9.26 -15.03
CA ILE A 3 4.14 7.99 -14.44
C ILE A 3 5.01 8.23 -13.19
N LEU A 4 5.85 9.28 -13.22
CA LEU A 4 6.66 9.65 -12.07
C LEU A 4 5.78 10.01 -10.88
N LEU A 5 4.70 10.78 -11.09
CA LEU A 5 3.74 11.12 -10.03
C LEU A 5 3.07 9.88 -9.45
N ILE A 6 2.67 8.93 -10.30
CA ILE A 6 2.03 7.67 -9.88
C ILE A 6 2.93 6.84 -8.95
N ILE A 7 4.26 6.94 -9.09
CA ILE A 7 5.22 6.22 -8.24
C ILE A 7 5.61 7.05 -7.02
N LEU A 8 5.91 8.34 -7.20
CA LEU A 8 6.38 9.23 -6.15
C LEU A 8 5.30 9.51 -5.09
N VAL A 9 4.04 9.72 -5.51
CA VAL A 9 2.97 10.06 -4.57
C VAL A 9 2.73 8.95 -3.54
N PRO A 10 2.51 7.68 -3.92
CA PRO A 10 2.39 6.59 -2.95
C PRO A 10 3.63 6.45 -2.07
N LEU A 11 4.82 6.64 -2.62
CA LEU A 11 6.07 6.51 -1.86
C LEU A 11 6.20 7.59 -0.79
N ILE A 12 5.88 8.84 -1.12
CA ILE A 12 5.86 9.97 -0.17
C ILE A 12 4.79 9.74 0.91
N LEU A 13 3.59 9.31 0.52
CA LEU A 13 2.50 9.03 1.47
C LEU A 13 2.84 7.88 2.43
N TRP A 14 3.50 6.85 1.92
CA TRP A 14 3.94 5.73 2.73
C TRP A 14 5.04 6.13 3.73
N ILE A 15 6.07 6.84 3.27
CA ILE A 15 7.12 7.39 4.16
C ILE A 15 6.51 8.32 5.22
N SER A 16 5.59 9.19 4.81
CA SER A 16 4.88 10.09 5.74
C SER A 16 4.09 9.31 6.79
N SER A 17 3.42 8.22 6.38
CA SER A 17 2.68 7.35 7.30
C SER A 17 3.59 6.68 8.33
N ILE A 18 4.77 6.22 7.89
CA ILE A 18 5.78 5.63 8.77
C ILE A 18 6.25 6.65 9.80
N TYR A 19 6.61 7.86 9.35
CA TYR A 19 7.05 8.93 10.23
C TYR A 19 5.98 9.30 11.27
N MET A 20 4.71 9.40 10.86
CA MET A 20 3.61 9.76 11.76
C MET A 20 3.29 8.68 12.81
N LEU A 21 3.67 7.43 12.57
CA LEU A 21 3.39 6.31 13.46
C LEU A 21 4.64 5.82 14.22
N SER A 22 5.81 6.42 14.03
CA SER A 22 7.09 5.94 14.60
C SER A 22 7.05 5.81 16.12
N ASP A 23 6.37 6.74 16.78
CA ASP A 23 6.29 6.81 18.25
C ASP A 23 5.18 5.93 18.82
N TRP A 24 4.37 5.30 17.96
CA TRP A 24 3.29 4.45 18.40
C TRP A 24 3.82 3.10 18.91
N ASN A 25 3.47 2.73 20.14
CA ASN A 25 3.89 1.46 20.75
C ASN A 25 3.56 0.20 19.92
N LYS A 26 2.50 0.23 19.10
CA LYS A 26 2.10 -0.87 18.21
C LYS A 26 2.63 -0.73 16.79
N PHE A 27 3.50 0.24 16.51
CA PHE A 27 4.05 0.51 15.18
C PHE A 27 4.65 -0.74 14.53
N LYS A 28 5.50 -1.48 15.27
CA LYS A 28 6.13 -2.70 14.74
C LYS A 28 5.12 -3.75 14.31
N SER A 29 4.10 -3.99 15.14
CA SER A 29 3.02 -4.93 14.81
C SER A 29 2.22 -4.45 13.60
N PHE A 30 1.86 -3.16 13.56
CA PHE A 30 1.18 -2.56 12.42
C PHE A 30 2.00 -2.68 11.13
N PHE A 31 3.29 -2.39 11.17
CA PHE A 31 4.17 -2.46 10.01
C PHE A 31 4.29 -3.90 9.48
N VAL A 32 4.48 -4.87 10.36
CA VAL A 32 4.54 -6.30 9.98
C VAL A 32 3.21 -6.76 9.39
N THR A 33 2.07 -6.43 10.00
CA THR A 33 0.76 -6.83 9.49
C THR A 33 0.49 -6.21 8.12
N ASN A 34 0.78 -4.94 7.89
CA ASN A 34 0.62 -4.33 6.57
C ASN A 34 1.59 -4.92 5.54
N GLY A 35 2.82 -5.25 5.93
CA GLY A 35 3.77 -5.97 5.06
C GLY A 35 3.24 -7.34 4.61
N ILE A 36 2.71 -8.13 5.55
CA ILE A 36 2.05 -9.41 5.25
C ILE A 36 0.87 -9.20 4.29
N LEU A 37 0.10 -8.14 4.49
CA LEU A 37 -1.09 -7.84 3.70
C LEU A 37 -0.72 -7.46 2.26
N ILE A 38 0.37 -6.71 2.05
CA ILE A 38 0.92 -6.44 0.72
C ILE A 38 1.37 -7.74 0.03
N ILE A 39 2.09 -8.62 0.76
CA ILE A 39 2.50 -9.92 0.23
C ILE A 39 1.28 -10.75 -0.18
N ALA A 40 0.25 -10.77 0.66
CA ALA A 40 -1.00 -11.47 0.37
C ALA A 40 -1.69 -10.93 -0.90
N TYR A 41 -1.72 -9.60 -1.10
CA TYR A 41 -2.24 -9.01 -2.33
C TYR A 41 -1.46 -9.45 -3.57
N VAL A 42 -0.14 -9.43 -3.51
CA VAL A 42 0.72 -9.85 -4.62
C VAL A 42 0.47 -11.31 -4.95
N LEU A 43 0.48 -12.19 -3.95
CA LEU A 43 0.21 -13.62 -4.13
C LEU A 43 -1.20 -13.86 -4.69
N PHE A 44 -2.21 -13.15 -4.18
CA PHE A 44 -3.57 -13.25 -4.69
C PHE A 44 -3.67 -12.84 -6.16
N LEU A 45 -3.00 -11.76 -6.58
CA LEU A 45 -2.98 -11.33 -7.97
C LEU A 45 -2.19 -12.30 -8.87
N ILE A 46 -1.11 -12.92 -8.37
CA ILE A 46 -0.32 -13.91 -9.12
C ILE A 46 -1.10 -15.21 -9.30
N CYS A 47 -1.64 -15.78 -8.21
CA CYS A 47 -2.39 -17.03 -8.24
C CYS A 47 -3.76 -16.86 -8.89
N GLY A 48 -4.38 -15.68 -8.77
CA GLY A 48 -5.64 -15.31 -9.40
C GLY A 48 -5.54 -15.09 -10.92
N LYS A 49 -4.33 -15.19 -11.51
CA LYS A 49 -4.11 -15.09 -12.96
C LYS A 49 -4.94 -16.10 -13.77
N SER A 50 -5.34 -17.22 -13.17
CA SER A 50 -6.24 -18.22 -13.78
C SER A 50 -7.68 -17.72 -13.98
N ILE A 51 -8.13 -16.73 -13.18
CA ILE A 51 -9.52 -16.23 -13.20
C ILE A 51 -9.72 -15.14 -14.27
N TRP A 52 -8.63 -14.55 -14.75
CA TRP A 52 -8.66 -13.43 -15.69
C TRP A 52 -8.19 -13.90 -17.07
N GLU A 53 -8.85 -13.42 -18.13
CA GLU A 53 -8.45 -13.68 -19.52
C GLU A 53 -6.97 -13.42 -19.75
N HIS A 54 -6.42 -14.07 -20.79
CA HIS A 54 -5.00 -14.12 -21.10
C HIS A 54 -4.39 -12.70 -21.19
N ASP A 55 -3.69 -12.27 -20.15
CA ASP A 55 -2.93 -11.03 -20.12
C ASP A 55 -1.54 -11.28 -20.73
N GLU A 56 -1.46 -11.21 -22.06
CA GLU A 56 -0.26 -11.53 -22.86
C GLU A 56 0.98 -10.72 -22.44
N TYR A 57 0.77 -9.44 -22.10
CA TYR A 57 1.86 -8.51 -21.79
C TYR A 57 2.02 -8.27 -20.28
N GLY A 58 1.12 -8.79 -19.43
CA GLY A 58 1.13 -8.56 -17.98
C GLY A 58 0.77 -7.13 -17.56
N LEU A 59 0.31 -6.30 -18.51
CA LEU A 59 -0.02 -4.88 -18.26
C LEU A 59 -1.26 -4.75 -17.38
N GLY A 60 -2.23 -5.65 -17.54
CA GLY A 60 -3.40 -5.71 -16.67
C GLY A 60 -3.01 -6.05 -15.24
N PHE A 61 -2.08 -7.00 -15.05
CA PHE A 61 -1.53 -7.34 -13.74
C PHE A 61 -0.82 -6.14 -13.10
N LEU A 62 0.05 -5.46 -13.84
CA LEU A 62 0.76 -4.28 -13.33
C LEU A 62 -0.20 -3.16 -12.94
N PHE A 63 -1.23 -2.90 -13.75
CA PHE A 63 -2.25 -1.90 -13.44
C PHE A 63 -3.03 -2.25 -12.16
N ARG A 64 -3.50 -3.50 -12.03
CA ARG A 64 -4.20 -3.95 -10.82
C ARG A 64 -3.32 -3.86 -9.58
N LEU A 65 -2.06 -4.26 -9.70
CA LEU A 65 -1.09 -4.16 -8.61
C LEU A 65 -0.88 -2.70 -8.20
N ALA A 66 -0.68 -1.80 -9.19
CA ALA A 66 -0.48 -0.37 -8.94
C ALA A 66 -1.70 0.25 -8.24
N VAL A 67 -2.91 -0.02 -8.73
CA VAL A 67 -4.16 0.48 -8.11
C VAL A 67 -4.34 -0.07 -6.70
N SER A 68 -4.11 -1.37 -6.50
CA SER A 68 -4.22 -2.01 -5.19
C SER A 68 -3.24 -1.40 -4.18
N LEU A 69 -1.98 -1.19 -4.57
CA LEU A 69 -0.98 -0.56 -3.73
C LEU A 69 -1.33 0.90 -3.42
N LEU A 70 -1.82 1.65 -4.41
CA LEU A 70 -2.20 3.05 -4.24
C LEU A 70 -3.37 3.19 -3.25
N VAL A 71 -4.42 2.38 -3.41
CA VAL A 71 -5.56 2.34 -2.48
C VAL A 71 -5.10 1.93 -1.07
N HIS A 72 -4.24 0.92 -0.96
CA HIS A 72 -3.71 0.47 0.32
C HIS A 72 -2.92 1.59 1.03
N VAL A 73 -2.01 2.26 0.31
CA VAL A 73 -1.23 3.38 0.86
C VAL A 73 -2.13 4.53 1.29
N LEU A 74 -3.18 4.87 0.53
CA LEU A 74 -4.14 5.91 0.92
C LEU A 74 -4.86 5.55 2.23
N ILE A 75 -5.32 4.30 2.37
CA ILE A 75 -5.97 3.83 3.60
C ILE A 75 -5.01 3.90 4.79
N VAL A 76 -3.78 3.42 4.62
CA VAL A 76 -2.72 3.48 5.65
C VAL A 76 -2.42 4.92 6.05
N PHE A 77 -2.38 5.84 5.09
CA PHE A 77 -2.13 7.26 5.34
C PHE A 77 -3.27 7.94 6.11
N VAL A 78 -4.53 7.69 5.72
CA VAL A 78 -5.71 8.19 6.47
C VAL A 78 -5.68 7.66 7.91
N PHE A 79 -5.40 6.36 8.08
CA PHE A 79 -5.24 5.76 9.39
C PHE A 79 -4.11 6.44 10.20
N ALA A 80 -2.95 6.66 9.58
CA ALA A 80 -1.80 7.32 10.22
C ALA A 80 -2.14 8.73 10.69
N ILE A 81 -2.87 9.52 9.89
CA ILE A 81 -3.36 10.85 10.30
C ILE A 81 -4.23 10.77 11.54
N ILE A 82 -5.24 9.91 11.53
CA ILE A 82 -6.17 9.76 12.65
C ILE A 82 -5.41 9.32 13.91
N LYS A 83 -4.52 8.33 13.77
CA LYS A 83 -3.81 7.76 14.91
C LYS A 83 -2.78 8.72 15.49
N ASN A 84 -2.03 9.42 14.66
CA ASN A 84 -1.09 10.44 15.11
C ASN A 84 -1.80 11.56 15.88
N ARG A 85 -3.00 11.99 15.45
CA ARG A 85 -3.82 12.95 16.19
C ARG A 85 -4.26 12.42 17.56
N GLN A 86 -4.49 11.11 17.69
CA GLN A 86 -4.82 10.49 18.98
C GLN A 86 -3.62 10.36 19.91
N LEU A 87 -2.41 10.20 19.38
CA LEU A 87 -1.18 10.05 20.17
C LEU A 87 -0.65 11.39 20.70
N LYS A 88 -0.98 12.50 20.03
CA LYS A 88 -0.62 13.87 20.43
C LYS A 88 -1.63 14.54 21.38
N LYS A 89 -2.73 13.85 21.69
CA LYS A 89 -3.67 14.24 22.75
C LYS A 89 -3.25 13.60 24.06
#